data_AF-A0AA35W7V1-F1
#
_entry.id   AF-A0AA35W7V1-F1
#
_cell.length_a   1.000
_cell.length_b   1.000
_cell.length_c   1.000
_cell.angle_alpha   90.00
_cell.angle_beta   90.00
_cell.angle_gamma   90.00
#
_symmetry.space_group_name_H-M   'P 1'
#
loop_
_entity.id
_entity.type
_entity.pdbx_description
1 polymer ?
#
loop_
_entity_poly.entity_id
_entity_poly.type
_entity_poly.pdbx_seq_one_letter_code
_entity_poly.pdbx_strand_id
1 'polypeptide(L)'
;MPAEDLSSSSAFCKQQQSTVSEAAPVTTTQPQQPPPTSSSDSTQQPITLDINDLFEVHSELCNVAAEWKGLGLALRLHPGTLDTIEADCRDVQSRLREVLTQWLKKAYDTRRFGAPSWQLLVAAVAHPAGGNNPALALTIAHNHNVTPPPAHN
;
A
#
# COMPACT_ATOMS: atom_id res chain seq x y z
N MET A 1 -20.95 50.43 7.09
CA MET A 1 -19.50 50.36 7.30
C MET A 1 -19.01 49.05 6.71
N PRO A 2 -18.09 49.07 5.73
CA PRO A 2 -17.48 47.90 5.12
C PRO A 2 -16.13 47.53 5.80
N ALA A 3 -15.78 46.24 5.75
CA ALA A 3 -14.44 45.65 5.80
C ALA A 3 -14.63 44.19 5.34
N GLU A 4 -14.29 43.79 4.11
CA GLU A 4 -12.95 43.41 3.60
C GLU A 4 -12.38 42.21 4.38
N ASP A 5 -11.75 41.16 3.86
CA ASP A 5 -11.58 40.50 2.55
C ASP A 5 -10.66 39.28 2.85
N LEU A 6 -10.60 38.32 1.93
CA LEU A 6 -9.56 37.28 1.76
C LEU A 6 -9.71 35.89 2.42
N SER A 7 -10.14 34.97 1.55
CA SER A 7 -9.32 33.86 1.03
C SER A 7 -9.05 32.64 1.92
N SER A 8 -9.67 31.50 1.54
CA SER A 8 -8.87 30.36 1.06
C SER A 8 -9.70 29.36 0.25
N SER A 9 -9.56 29.47 -1.07
CA SER A 9 -9.44 28.41 -2.07
C SER A 9 -10.13 27.06 -1.81
N SER A 10 -11.37 26.94 -2.29
CA SER A 10 -11.99 25.65 -2.62
C SER A 10 -12.17 25.59 -4.15
N ALA A 11 -11.07 25.34 -4.86
CA ALA A 11 -11.08 25.02 -6.28
C ALA A 11 -10.69 23.53 -6.43
N PHE A 12 -11.67 22.67 -6.66
CA PHE A 12 -12.06 22.20 -7.99
C PHE A 12 -11.38 20.87 -8.36
N CYS A 13 -11.64 19.81 -7.58
CA CYS A 13 -11.35 18.44 -8.00
C CYS A 13 -12.43 17.93 -8.98
N LYS A 14 -12.55 18.60 -10.13
CA LYS A 14 -13.25 18.10 -11.31
C LYS A 14 -12.45 18.45 -12.56
N GLN A 15 -11.64 17.51 -13.02
CA GLN A 15 -11.44 17.30 -14.44
C GLN A 15 -11.20 15.80 -14.69
N GLN A 16 -12.32 15.07 -14.76
CA GLN A 16 -12.39 13.89 -15.62
C GLN A 16 -13.16 14.32 -16.87
N GLN A 17 -12.53 14.29 -18.04
CA GLN A 17 -13.18 13.90 -19.30
C GLN A 17 -12.13 13.78 -20.40
N SER A 18 -11.58 12.57 -20.61
CA SER A 18 -11.09 12.19 -21.93
C SER A 18 -12.22 11.44 -22.63
N THR A 19 -12.93 12.22 -23.43
CA THR A 19 -13.65 11.88 -24.65
C THR A 19 -13.52 10.42 -25.11
N VAL A 20 -14.60 9.66 -24.97
CA VAL A 20 -14.81 8.43 -25.76
C VAL A 20 -15.69 8.83 -26.94
N SER A 21 -15.10 8.90 -28.13
CA SER A 21 -15.84 9.06 -29.37
C SER A 21 -16.54 7.75 -29.72
N GLU A 22 -17.85 7.85 -29.71
CA GLU A 22 -18.83 7.22 -30.59
C GLU A 22 -18.29 6.64 -31.91
N ALA A 23 -18.58 5.36 -32.14
CA ALA A 23 -19.05 4.83 -33.42
C ALA A 23 -19.66 3.43 -33.23
N ALA A 24 -20.95 3.28 -33.49
CA ALA A 24 -21.56 2.01 -33.91
C ALA A 24 -21.56 1.96 -35.46
N PRO A 25 -21.88 0.85 -36.17
CA PRO A 25 -22.45 -0.43 -35.72
C PRO A 25 -21.74 -1.66 -36.37
N VAL A 26 -22.42 -2.81 -36.42
CA VAL A 26 -22.24 -4.00 -37.31
C VAL A 26 -21.55 -5.27 -36.77
N THR A 27 -22.41 -6.23 -36.42
CA THR A 27 -22.42 -7.67 -36.75
C THR A 27 -21.22 -8.26 -37.51
N THR A 28 -20.75 -9.45 -37.09
CA THR A 28 -20.39 -10.65 -37.92
C THR A 28 -19.05 -11.33 -37.57
N THR A 29 -19.14 -12.54 -36.98
CA THR A 29 -18.39 -13.79 -37.25
C THR A 29 -16.87 -13.78 -37.54
N GLN A 30 -16.04 -14.33 -36.64
CA GLN A 30 -15.07 -15.43 -36.92
C GLN A 30 -14.22 -15.86 -35.70
N PRO A 31 -13.82 -17.14 -35.57
CA PRO A 31 -12.82 -17.58 -34.59
C PRO A 31 -11.48 -17.97 -35.26
N GLN A 32 -10.44 -17.11 -35.30
CA GLN A 32 -9.03 -17.52 -35.53
C GLN A 32 -8.00 -16.51 -34.95
N GLN A 33 -7.10 -16.98 -34.08
CA GLN A 33 -5.81 -16.36 -33.62
C GLN A 33 -4.68 -16.68 -34.64
N PRO A 34 -3.46 -16.03 -34.70
CA PRO A 34 -2.48 -15.82 -33.59
C PRO A 34 -1.48 -14.57 -33.74
N PRO A 35 -0.23 -14.51 -33.18
CA PRO A 35 0.29 -13.52 -32.18
C PRO A 35 1.58 -12.74 -32.66
N PRO A 36 2.55 -12.20 -31.86
CA PRO A 36 2.63 -11.66 -30.47
C PRO A 36 3.15 -10.18 -30.41
N THR A 37 3.54 -9.70 -29.23
CA THR A 37 4.37 -8.51 -28.89
C THR A 37 3.71 -7.14 -28.68
N SER A 38 3.31 -6.88 -27.43
CA SER A 38 4.02 -5.87 -26.63
C SER A 38 3.91 -6.24 -25.15
N SER A 39 4.50 -7.38 -24.79
CA SER A 39 4.91 -7.61 -23.40
C SER A 39 6.06 -6.66 -23.17
N SER A 40 5.79 -5.46 -22.67
CA SER A 40 6.80 -4.71 -21.96
C SER A 40 7.16 -5.52 -20.73
N ASP A 41 8.20 -6.32 -20.91
CA ASP A 41 9.09 -6.84 -19.88
C ASP A 41 9.66 -5.64 -19.11
N SER A 42 8.82 -4.95 -18.34
CA SER A 42 9.33 -4.30 -17.14
C SER A 42 9.48 -5.44 -16.18
N THR A 43 10.70 -5.94 -16.10
CA THR A 43 11.23 -6.81 -15.06
C THR A 43 10.47 -6.53 -13.75
N GLN A 44 9.39 -7.28 -13.50
CA GLN A 44 8.72 -7.27 -12.21
C GLN A 44 9.68 -8.03 -11.32
N GLN A 45 10.75 -7.34 -10.91
CA GLN A 45 11.52 -7.78 -9.77
C GLN A 45 10.49 -8.05 -8.68
N PRO A 46 10.55 -9.21 -8.01
CA PRO A 46 9.71 -9.41 -6.85
C PRO A 46 9.96 -8.19 -5.97
N ILE A 47 8.95 -7.37 -5.73
CA ILE A 47 9.12 -6.08 -5.08
C ILE A 47 9.36 -6.37 -3.59
N THR A 48 10.55 -6.88 -3.31
CA THR A 48 11.03 -7.27 -2.00
C THR A 48 11.62 -6.05 -1.37
N LEU A 49 11.10 -5.72 -0.20
CA LEU A 49 11.59 -4.63 0.60
C LEU A 49 12.82 -5.07 1.38
N ASP A 50 13.80 -4.18 1.48
CA ASP A 50 14.97 -4.34 2.33
C ASP A 50 15.02 -3.23 3.38
N ILE A 51 15.96 -3.32 4.31
CA ILE A 51 16.16 -2.33 5.36
C ILE A 51 16.43 -0.92 4.82
N ASN A 52 16.91 -0.80 3.58
CA ASN A 52 17.11 0.48 2.90
C ASN A 52 15.78 1.20 2.59
N ASP A 53 14.69 0.44 2.40
CA ASP A 53 13.36 0.97 2.09
C ASP A 53 12.59 1.39 3.36
N LEU A 54 13.20 1.22 4.54
CA LEU A 54 12.57 1.53 5.83
C LEU A 54 12.01 2.95 5.88
N PHE A 55 12.72 3.94 5.33
CA PHE A 55 12.27 5.34 5.36
C PHE A 55 11.01 5.54 4.50
N GLU A 56 10.98 4.95 3.31
CA GLU A 56 9.84 5.03 2.40
C GLU A 56 8.61 4.34 3.02
N VAL A 57 8.79 3.12 3.52
CA VAL A 57 7.73 2.35 4.18
C VAL A 57 7.21 3.07 5.44
N HIS A 58 8.10 3.68 6.24
CA HIS A 58 7.72 4.42 7.44
C HIS A 58 6.90 5.68 7.09
N SER A 59 7.29 6.40 6.03
CA SER A 59 6.57 7.59 5.56
C SER A 59 5.13 7.26 5.14
N GLU A 60 4.93 6.20 4.37
CA GLU A 60 3.60 5.75 3.94
C GLU A 60 2.70 5.31 5.12
N LEU A 61 3.31 4.76 6.17
CA LEU A 61 2.59 4.26 7.35
C LEU A 61 2.46 5.27 8.48
N CYS A 62 2.98 6.48 8.32
CA CYS A 62 2.94 7.52 9.35
C CYS A 62 1.50 7.81 9.80
N ASN A 63 0.53 7.73 8.88
CA ASN A 63 -0.90 7.93 9.15
C ASN A 63 -1.53 6.85 10.05
N VAL A 64 -0.97 5.64 10.05
CA VAL A 64 -1.44 4.48 10.84
C VAL A 64 -0.47 4.13 11.97
N ALA A 65 0.49 5.01 12.27
CA ALA A 65 1.50 4.77 13.29
C ALA A 65 0.91 4.48 14.68
N ALA A 66 -0.25 5.08 15.02
CA ALA A 66 -0.95 4.79 16.26
C ALA A 66 -1.27 3.30 16.45
N GLU A 67 -1.51 2.60 15.35
CA GLU A 67 -1.88 1.18 15.30
C GLU A 67 -0.67 0.26 15.06
N TRP A 68 0.55 0.74 15.36
CA TRP A 68 1.82 -0.01 15.17
C TRP A 68 1.80 -1.43 15.76
N LYS A 69 1.12 -1.64 16.89
CA LYS A 69 1.05 -2.95 17.55
C LYS A 69 0.22 -3.93 16.72
N GLY A 70 -0.92 -3.48 16.23
CA GLY A 70 -1.78 -4.28 15.37
C GLY A 70 -1.22 -4.47 13.96
N LEU A 71 -0.52 -3.46 13.42
CA LEU A 71 0.30 -3.58 12.21
C LEU A 71 1.38 -4.65 12.37
N GLY A 72 2.12 -4.64 13.48
CA GLY A 72 3.13 -5.64 13.76
C GLY A 72 2.58 -7.07 13.78
N LEU A 73 1.39 -7.27 14.37
CA LEU A 73 0.70 -8.56 14.34
C LEU A 73 0.27 -8.96 12.92
N ALA A 74 -0.25 -8.02 12.13
CA ALA A 74 -0.64 -8.27 10.75
C ALA A 74 0.57 -8.58 9.84
N LEU A 75 1.73 -7.96 10.14
CA LEU A 75 3.04 -8.25 9.56
C LEU A 75 3.68 -9.54 10.09
N ARG A 76 2.96 -10.31 10.92
CA ARG A 76 3.37 -11.61 11.48
C ARG A 76 4.57 -11.55 12.40
N LEU A 77 4.85 -10.39 12.99
CA LEU A 77 5.84 -10.30 14.06
C LEU A 77 5.33 -11.02 15.31
N HIS A 78 6.25 -11.65 16.03
CA HIS A 78 5.93 -12.32 17.28
C HIS A 78 5.45 -11.29 18.32
N PRO A 79 4.36 -11.55 19.07
CA PRO A 79 3.87 -10.63 20.10
C PRO A 79 4.94 -10.22 21.11
N GLY A 80 5.82 -11.15 21.49
CA GLY A 80 6.95 -10.85 22.37
C GLY A 80 7.93 -9.83 21.81
N THR A 81 8.14 -9.78 20.49
CA THR A 81 8.93 -8.73 19.84
C THR A 81 8.21 -7.37 19.96
N LEU A 82 6.88 -7.34 19.79
CA LEU A 82 6.09 -6.12 19.94
C LEU A 82 6.09 -5.60 21.37
N ASP A 83 6.00 -6.49 22.36
CA ASP A 83 6.07 -6.12 23.77
C ASP A 83 7.47 -5.61 24.16
N THR A 84 8.52 -6.14 23.53
CA THR A 84 9.89 -5.63 23.68
C THR A 84 10.01 -4.22 23.10
N ILE A 85 9.47 -4.00 21.90
CA ILE A 85 9.42 -2.67 21.28
C ILE A 85 8.60 -1.68 22.13
N GLU A 86 7.52 -2.15 22.76
CA GLU A 86 6.70 -1.33 23.65
C GLU A 86 7.47 -0.85 24.88
N ALA A 87 8.30 -1.74 25.44
CA ALA A 87 9.15 -1.45 26.59
C ALA A 87 10.34 -0.54 26.24
N ASP A 88 10.95 -0.77 25.07
CA ASP A 88 12.17 -0.07 24.64
C ASP A 88 11.89 1.33 24.05
N CYS A 89 10.72 1.52 23.43
CA CYS A 89 10.37 2.77 22.76
C CYS A 89 9.24 3.52 23.47
N ARG A 90 9.42 4.83 23.71
CA ARG A 90 8.39 5.70 24.29
C ARG A 90 7.44 6.29 23.26
N ASP A 91 7.96 6.63 22.08
CA ASP A 91 7.19 7.32 21.04
C ASP A 91 6.57 6.34 20.05
N VAL A 92 5.34 6.61 19.65
CA VAL A 92 4.59 5.85 18.64
C VAL A 92 5.36 5.74 17.33
N GLN A 93 6.01 6.83 16.90
CA GLN A 93 6.79 6.87 15.67
C GLN A 93 8.04 5.97 15.75
N SER A 94 8.70 5.94 16.91
CA SER A 94 9.84 5.05 17.15
C SER A 94 9.42 3.59 17.23
N ARG A 95 8.26 3.30 17.82
CA ARG A 95 7.67 1.95 17.86
C ARG A 95 7.33 1.43 16.45
N LEU A 96 6.68 2.25 15.62
CA LEU A 96 6.42 1.90 14.21
C LEU A 96 7.74 1.63 13.47
N ARG A 97 8.73 2.53 13.61
CA ARG A 97 10.04 2.36 12.96
C ARG A 97 10.70 1.04 13.36
N GLU A 98 10.66 0.67 14.64
CA GLU A 98 11.27 -0.57 15.10
C GLU A 98 10.49 -1.81 14.61
N VAL A 99 9.15 -1.76 14.61
CA VAL A 99 8.31 -2.80 14.00
C VAL A 99 8.70 -3.04 12.55
N LEU A 100 8.81 -1.98 11.76
CA LEU A 100 9.20 -2.08 10.35
C LEU A 100 10.64 -2.57 10.21
N THR A 101 11.55 -2.13 11.08
CA THR A 101 12.94 -2.59 11.10
C THR A 101 13.02 -4.09 11.34
N GLN A 102 12.28 -4.63 12.32
CA GLN A 102 12.25 -6.07 12.60
C GLN A 102 11.63 -6.86 11.45
N TRP A 103 10.57 -6.33 10.84
CA TRP A 103 9.93 -6.95 9.68
C TRP A 103 10.87 -6.99 8.46
N LEU A 104 11.52 -5.88 8.12
CA LEU A 104 12.49 -5.80 7.01
C LEU A 104 13.75 -6.66 7.27
N LYS A 105 14.18 -6.75 8.53
CA LYS A 105 15.23 -7.70 8.97
C LYS A 105 14.81 -9.17 8.88
N LYS A 106 13.58 -9.47 8.45
CA LYS A 106 13.06 -10.83 8.34
C LYS A 106 13.03 -11.54 9.69
N ALA A 107 12.76 -10.81 10.77
CA ALA A 107 12.61 -11.37 12.13
C ALA A 107 11.27 -12.12 12.32
N TYR A 108 10.80 -12.79 11.27
CA TYR A 108 9.60 -13.60 11.21
C TYR A 108 9.84 -14.81 10.30
N ASP A 109 8.90 -15.77 10.29
CA ASP A 109 8.98 -16.99 9.47
C ASP A 109 8.85 -16.70 7.97
N THR A 110 9.90 -16.15 7.35
CA THR A 110 9.96 -15.89 5.90
C THR A 110 9.84 -17.15 5.06
N ARG A 111 10.19 -18.33 5.60
CA ARG A 111 9.97 -19.63 4.95
C ARG A 111 8.49 -19.95 4.76
N ARG A 112 7.61 -19.47 5.65
CA ARG A 112 6.17 -19.72 5.59
C ARG A 112 5.41 -18.61 4.87
N PHE A 113 5.83 -17.36 5.04
CA PHE A 113 5.06 -16.20 4.59
C PHE A 113 5.71 -15.42 3.44
N GLY A 114 6.94 -15.76 3.05
CA GLY A 114 7.69 -15.08 2.01
C GLY A 114 8.52 -13.90 2.53
N ALA A 115 9.25 -13.27 1.61
CA ALA A 115 10.06 -12.09 1.88
C ALA A 115 9.18 -10.85 2.14
N PRO A 116 9.66 -9.87 2.90
CA PRO A 116 8.95 -8.61 3.11
C PRO A 116 8.75 -7.94 1.75
N SER A 117 7.52 -7.53 1.48
CA SER A 117 7.10 -6.95 0.20
C SER A 117 5.95 -5.98 0.42
N TRP A 118 5.75 -5.06 -0.51
CA TRP A 118 4.62 -4.14 -0.46
C TRP A 118 3.26 -4.86 -0.44
N GLN A 119 3.17 -6.08 -1.01
CA GLN A 119 1.96 -6.91 -0.91
C GLN A 119 1.60 -7.26 0.52
N LEU A 120 2.59 -7.70 1.31
CA LEU A 120 2.38 -8.01 2.73
C LEU A 120 2.00 -6.74 3.50
N LEU A 121 2.62 -5.61 3.16
CA LEU A 121 2.35 -4.32 3.80
C LEU A 121 0.91 -3.86 3.54
N VAL A 122 0.47 -3.86 2.27
CA VAL A 122 -0.89 -3.50 1.86
C VAL A 122 -1.90 -4.42 2.55
N ALA A 123 -1.63 -5.72 2.59
CA ALA A 123 -2.49 -6.68 3.30
C ALA A 123 -2.54 -6.38 4.81
N ALA A 124 -1.43 -5.97 5.42
CA ALA A 124 -1.39 -5.59 6.83
C ALA A 124 -2.19 -4.31 7.11
N VAL A 125 -2.04 -3.28 6.30
CA VAL A 125 -2.76 -2.00 6.45
C VAL A 125 -4.27 -2.15 6.22
N ALA A 126 -4.65 -2.98 5.25
CA ALA A 126 -6.05 -3.32 4.99
C ALA A 126 -6.65 -4.22 6.09
N HIS A 127 -5.81 -4.91 6.87
CA HIS A 127 -6.28 -5.80 7.92
C HIS A 127 -6.97 -4.99 9.04
N PRO A 128 -8.06 -5.49 9.63
CA PRO A 128 -8.74 -4.81 10.74
C PRO A 128 -7.83 -4.53 11.94
N ALA A 129 -6.84 -5.40 12.14
CA ALA A 129 -5.82 -5.23 13.18
C ALA A 129 -4.75 -4.18 12.81
N GLY A 130 -4.45 -3.93 11.53
CA GLY A 130 -3.35 -3.07 11.10
C GLY A 130 -3.76 -1.63 10.75
N GLY A 131 -4.82 -1.13 11.36
CA GLY A 131 -5.32 0.23 11.12
C GLY A 131 -6.58 0.31 10.26
N ASN A 132 -7.08 -0.83 9.74
CA ASN A 132 -8.37 -0.94 9.06
C ASN A 132 -8.55 0.14 7.98
N ASN A 133 -7.49 0.46 7.24
CA ASN A 133 -7.46 1.55 6.27
C ASN A 133 -7.26 1.01 4.86
N PRO A 134 -8.30 0.42 4.24
CA PRO A 134 -8.20 -0.13 2.89
C PRO A 134 -7.92 0.97 1.86
N ALA A 135 -8.32 2.22 2.10
CA ALA A 135 -8.03 3.34 1.21
C ALA A 135 -6.52 3.63 1.13
N LEU A 136 -5.85 3.72 2.28
CA LEU A 136 -4.39 3.87 2.34
C LEU A 136 -3.68 2.67 1.69
N ALA A 137 -4.16 1.46 1.97
CA ALA A 137 -3.62 0.24 1.36
C ALA A 137 -3.72 0.27 -0.18
N LEU A 138 -4.83 0.75 -0.74
CA LEU A 138 -5.00 0.92 -2.19
C LEU A 138 -4.07 2.00 -2.76
N THR A 139 -3.86 3.11 -2.06
CA THR A 139 -2.92 4.16 -2.48
C THR A 139 -1.49 3.62 -2.54
N ILE A 140 -1.03 2.93 -1.49
CA ILE A 140 0.28 2.28 -1.46
C ILE A 140 0.38 1.24 -2.57
N ALA A 141 -0.67 0.42 -2.75
CA ALA A 141 -0.69 -0.58 -3.81
C ALA A 141 -0.58 0.03 -5.21
N HIS A 142 -1.29 1.14 -5.46
CA HIS A 142 -1.22 1.86 -6.72
C HIS A 142 0.17 2.49 -6.96
N ASN A 143 0.73 3.17 -5.95
CA ASN A 143 2.03 3.82 -6.03
C ASN A 143 3.16 2.83 -6.35
N HIS A 144 3.09 1.62 -5.78
CA HIS A 144 4.11 0.58 -5.96
C HIS A 144 3.73 -0.48 -7.02
N ASN A 145 2.70 -0.23 -7.83
CA ASN A 145 2.21 -1.15 -8.86
C ASN A 145 1.96 -2.60 -8.35
N VAL A 146 1.41 -2.69 -7.14
CA VAL A 146 1.09 -3.93 -6.44
C VAL A 146 -0.36 -4.29 -6.69
N THR A 147 -0.64 -5.56 -7.01
CA THR A 147 -2.01 -6.05 -7.11
C THR A 147 -2.67 -6.00 -5.73
N PRO A 148 -3.77 -5.24 -5.54
CA PRO A 148 -4.44 -5.16 -4.25
C PRO A 148 -5.03 -6.54 -3.89
N PRO A 149 -5.15 -6.86 -2.58
CA PRO A 149 -5.71 -8.13 -2.15
C PRO A 149 -7.15 -8.29 -2.69
N PRO A 150 -7.53 -9.49 -3.14
CA PRO A 150 -8.86 -9.72 -3.68
C PRO A 150 -9.90 -9.44 -2.59
N ALA A 151 -10.82 -8.52 -2.86
CA ALA A 151 -12.01 -8.32 -2.04
C ALA A 151 -12.84 -9.60 -2.11
N HIS A 152 -12.90 -10.36 -1.02
CA HIS A 152 -13.84 -11.48 -0.91
C HIS A 152 -15.24 -10.88 -0.68
N ASN A 153 -16.14 -11.16 -1.63
CA ASN A 153 -17.58 -10.87 -1.55
C ASN A 153 -18.24 -11.73 -0.47
#